data_AF-K1UCG2-F1
#
_entry.id   AF-K1UCG2-F1
#
_cell.length_a   1.000
_cell.length_b   1.000
_cell.length_c   1.000
_cell.angle_alpha   90.00
_cell.angle_beta   90.00
_cell.angle_gamma   90.00
#
_symmetry.space_group_name_H-M   'P 1'
#
loop_
_entity.id
_entity.type
_entity.pdbx_description
1 polymer ?
#
loop_
_entity_poly.entity_id
_entity_poly.type
_entity_poly.pdbx_seq_one_letter_code
_entity_poly.pdbx_strand_id
1 'polypeptide(L)'
;MFKIFGYLKNSIPQVLLIIVLLIIQAWGDLTLPQYTSDIVDIGIQNGGIENAAADALSVDGYNALETFMNDEQKSILDKSYTLSKKGE
;
A
#
# COMPACT_ATOMS: atom_id res chain seq x y z
N MET A 1 -20.74 -36.29 -17.34
CA MET A 1 -19.77 -35.50 -16.54
C MET A 1 -20.24 -35.15 -15.13
N PHE A 2 -21.53 -34.99 -14.84
CA PHE A 2 -22.03 -34.61 -13.50
C PHE A 2 -21.79 -35.62 -12.34
N LYS A 3 -21.38 -36.87 -12.64
CA LYS A 3 -21.04 -37.86 -11.61
C LYS A 3 -19.84 -37.45 -10.74
N ILE A 4 -18.92 -36.64 -11.26
CA ILE A 4 -17.72 -36.16 -10.54
C ILE A 4 -18.11 -35.27 -9.35
N PHE A 5 -19.13 -34.41 -9.51
CA PHE A 5 -19.65 -33.57 -8.42
C PHE A 5 -20.25 -34.40 -7.27
N GLY A 6 -20.78 -35.60 -7.56
CA GLY A 6 -21.29 -36.53 -6.55
C GLY A 6 -20.19 -37.08 -5.62
N TYR A 7 -19.01 -37.38 -6.16
CA TYR A 7 -17.85 -37.81 -5.37
C TYR A 7 -17.17 -36.64 -4.65
N LEU A 8 -17.19 -35.45 -5.26
CA LEU A 8 -16.63 -34.24 -4.66
C LEU A 8 -17.37 -33.83 -3.39
N LYS A 9 -18.66 -34.19 -3.24
CA LYS A 9 -19.50 -33.86 -2.08
C LYS A 9 -18.91 -34.32 -0.73
N ASN A 10 -18.23 -35.46 -0.69
CA ASN A 10 -17.60 -35.98 0.53
C ASN A 10 -16.19 -35.41 0.76
N SER A 11 -15.62 -34.78 -0.27
CA SER A 11 -14.27 -34.19 -0.27
C SER A 11 -14.28 -32.65 -0.36
N ILE A 12 -15.46 -32.01 -0.21
CA ILE A 12 -15.63 -30.56 -0.21
C ILE A 12 -14.66 -29.85 0.75
N PRO A 13 -14.49 -30.28 2.02
CA PRO A 13 -13.60 -29.56 2.94
C PRO A 13 -12.13 -29.63 2.50
N GLN A 14 -11.70 -30.75 1.91
CA GLN A 14 -10.34 -30.91 1.37
C GLN A 14 -10.14 -30.06 0.11
N VAL A 15 -11.14 -30.00 -0.77
CA VAL A 15 -11.09 -29.15 -1.96
C VAL A 15 -11.06 -27.68 -1.58
N LEU A 16 -11.85 -27.27 -0.58
CA LEU A 16 -11.86 -25.90 -0.08
C LEU A 16 -10.50 -25.55 0.56
N LEU A 17 -9.92 -26.45 1.34
CA LEU A 17 -8.57 -26.29 1.89
C LEU A 17 -7.53 -26.09 0.78
N ILE A 18 -7.57 -26.89 -0.28
CA ILE A 18 -6.67 -26.73 -1.44
C ILE A 18 -6.87 -25.37 -2.09
N ILE A 19 -8.11 -24.93 -2.29
CA ILE A 19 -8.41 -23.61 -2.86
C ILE A 19 -7.81 -22.49 -1.99
N VAL A 20 -7.96 -22.57 -0.66
CA VAL A 20 -7.37 -21.59 0.26
C VAL A 20 -5.84 -21.58 0.16
N LEU A 21 -5.20 -22.75 0.14
CA LEU A 21 -3.75 -22.86 0.00
C LEU A 21 -3.26 -22.28 -1.34
N LEU A 22 -4.01 -22.48 -2.42
CA LEU A 22 -3.69 -21.90 -3.72
C LEU A 22 -3.83 -20.37 -3.74
N ILE A 23 -4.80 -19.81 -3.02
CA ILE A 23 -4.93 -18.35 -2.85
C ILE A 23 -3.71 -17.78 -2.11
N ILE A 24 -3.30 -18.44 -1.02
CA ILE A 24 -2.10 -18.03 -0.26
C ILE A 24 -0.86 -18.09 -1.14
N GLN A 25 -0.71 -19.17 -1.91
CA GLN A 25 0.41 -19.33 -2.84
C GLN A 25 0.43 -18.22 -3.88
N ALA A 26 -0.70 -17.96 -4.56
CA ALA A 26 -0.80 -16.90 -5.55
C ALA A 26 -0.50 -15.52 -4.96
N TRP A 27 -0.90 -15.28 -3.70
CA TRP A 27 -0.59 -14.04 -3.00
C TRP A 27 0.91 -13.88 -2.73
N GLY A 28 1.58 -14.96 -2.28
CA GLY A 28 3.03 -15.00 -2.08
C GLY A 28 3.83 -14.78 -3.37
N ASP A 29 3.42 -15.45 -4.46
CA ASP A 29 4.07 -15.32 -5.78
C ASP A 29 3.94 -13.89 -6.33
N LEU A 30 2.88 -13.16 -6.00
CA LEU A 30 2.69 -11.77 -6.40
C LEU A 30 3.39 -10.76 -5.47
N THR A 31 3.50 -11.06 -4.17
CA THR A 31 4.16 -10.16 -3.20
C THR A 31 5.68 -10.16 -3.31
N LEU A 32 6.29 -11.29 -3.70
CA LEU A 32 7.74 -11.38 -3.87
C LEU A 32 8.31 -10.37 -4.90
N PRO A 33 7.74 -10.27 -6.12
CA PRO A 33 8.10 -9.21 -7.07
C PRO A 33 7.81 -7.80 -6.53
N GLN A 34 6.67 -7.62 -5.84
CA GLN A 34 6.29 -6.33 -5.28
C GLN A 34 7.33 -5.82 -4.27
N TYR A 35 7.71 -6.64 -3.28
CA TYR A 35 8.73 -6.27 -2.30
C TYR A 35 10.09 -5.96 -2.95
N THR A 36 10.43 -6.67 -4.02
CA THR A 36 11.67 -6.41 -4.76
C THR A 36 11.60 -5.06 -5.49
N SER A 37 10.45 -4.72 -6.11
CA SER A 37 10.21 -3.41 -6.71
C SER A 37 10.35 -2.32 -5.67
N ASP A 38 9.69 -2.48 -4.52
CA ASP A 38 9.70 -1.49 -3.44
C ASP A 38 11.13 -1.27 -2.90
N ILE A 39 11.93 -2.33 -2.72
CA ILE A 39 13.34 -2.21 -2.30
C ILE A 39 14.15 -1.38 -3.29
N VAL A 40 13.93 -1.54 -4.59
CA VAL A 40 14.71 -0.86 -5.61
C VAL A 40 14.19 0.55 -5.85
N ASP A 41 12.88 0.74 -6.00
CA ASP A 41 12.25 2.02 -6.28
C ASP A 41 12.30 2.94 -5.06
N ILE A 42 11.81 2.48 -3.90
CA ILE A 42 11.78 3.29 -2.68
C ILE A 42 13.18 3.32 -2.05
N GLY A 43 13.83 2.17 -1.89
CA GLY A 43 15.09 2.07 -1.17
C GLY A 43 16.29 2.66 -1.93
N ILE A 44 16.60 2.13 -3.12
CA ILE A 44 17.81 2.51 -3.86
C ILE A 44 17.59 3.78 -4.69
N GLN A 45 16.52 3.84 -5.49
CA GLN A 45 16.29 4.97 -6.41
C GLN A 45 15.86 6.22 -5.66
N ASN A 46 14.85 6.12 -4.79
CA ASN A 46 14.33 7.25 -4.03
C ASN A 46 15.00 7.44 -2.65
N GLY A 47 16.03 6.64 -2.31
CA GLY A 47 16.81 6.84 -1.08
C GLY A 47 16.02 6.68 0.23
N GLY A 48 14.95 5.89 0.20
CA GLY A 48 14.00 5.71 1.32
C GLY A 48 12.79 6.65 1.29
N ILE A 49 12.64 7.48 0.26
CA ILE A 49 11.47 8.34 0.08
C ILE A 49 10.39 7.59 -0.70
N GLU A 50 9.37 7.12 0.00
CA GLU A 50 8.26 6.39 -0.62
C GLU A 50 7.31 7.31 -1.40
N ASN A 51 7.03 8.48 -0.84
CA ASN A 51 6.07 9.43 -1.40
C ASN A 51 6.75 10.77 -1.70
N ALA A 52 6.36 11.40 -2.81
CA ALA A 52 6.86 12.73 -3.19
C ALA A 52 6.49 13.82 -2.17
N ALA A 53 5.39 13.63 -1.45
CA ALA A 53 4.94 14.47 -0.36
C ALA A 53 5.24 13.79 0.98
N ALA A 54 5.67 14.56 1.97
CA ALA A 54 5.91 14.05 3.31
C ALA A 54 4.59 13.68 3.99
N ASP A 55 4.52 12.53 4.65
CA ASP A 55 3.32 12.09 5.37
C ASP A 55 3.01 13.00 6.58
N ALA A 56 4.05 13.55 7.21
CA ALA A 56 3.93 14.55 8.26
C ALA A 56 4.97 15.66 8.09
N LEU A 57 4.53 16.91 8.27
CA LEU A 57 5.38 18.10 8.28
C LEU A 57 5.39 18.68 9.70
N SER A 58 6.54 19.18 10.14
CA SER A 58 6.57 20.06 11.31
C SER A 58 5.87 21.38 10.98
N VAL A 59 5.35 22.07 12.00
CA VAL A 59 4.75 23.40 11.82
C VAL A 59 5.75 24.37 11.17
N ASP A 60 7.02 24.32 11.59
CA ASP A 60 8.08 25.14 11.00
C ASP A 60 8.32 24.78 9.52
N GLY A 61 8.31 23.48 9.17
CA GLY A 61 8.46 23.02 7.79
C GLY A 61 7.29 23.41 6.90
N TYR A 62 6.07 23.33 7.43
CA TYR A 62 4.85 23.77 6.76
C TYR A 62 4.91 25.26 6.42
N ASN A 63 5.21 26.10 7.41
CA ASN A 63 5.31 27.55 7.25
C ASN A 63 6.46 27.96 6.31
N ALA A 64 7.59 27.24 6.37
CA ALA A 64 8.71 27.46 5.47
C ALA A 64 8.32 27.18 4.01
N LEU A 65 7.62 26.07 3.74
CA LEU A 65 7.12 25.74 2.41
C LEU A 65 6.10 26.77 1.91
N GLU A 66 5.18 27.18 2.77
CA GLU A 66 4.16 28.17 2.44
C GLU A 66 4.77 29.51 2.00
N THR A 67 5.95 29.88 2.53
CA THR A 67 6.64 31.13 2.19
C THR A 67 7.11 31.19 0.73
N PHE A 68 7.37 30.04 0.10
CA PHE A 68 7.83 29.95 -1.29
C PHE A 68 6.71 29.66 -2.30
N MET A 69 5.47 29.51 -1.84
CA MET A 69 4.32 29.11 -2.66
C MET A 69 3.46 30.32 -3.09
N ASN A 70 2.83 30.19 -4.26
CA ASN A 70 1.79 31.12 -4.71
C ASN A 70 0.41 30.78 -4.08
N ASP A 71 -0.58 31.67 -4.23
CA ASP A 71 -1.88 31.53 -3.57
C ASP A 71 -2.63 30.24 -3.98
N GLU A 72 -2.49 29.78 -5.22
CA GLU A 72 -3.05 28.51 -5.69
C GLU A 72 -2.38 27.31 -5.01
N GLN A 73 -1.05 27.30 -4.91
CA GLN A 73 -0.29 26.24 -4.25
C GLN A 73 -0.58 26.18 -2.76
N LYS A 74 -0.74 27.33 -2.09
CA LYS A 74 -1.16 27.40 -0.69
C LYS A 74 -2.55 26.77 -0.48
N SER A 75 -3.50 27.09 -1.36
CA SER A 75 -4.84 26.50 -1.31
C SER A 75 -4.82 24.98 -1.44
N ILE A 76 -3.91 24.44 -2.27
CA ILE A 76 -3.73 23.00 -2.42
C ILE A 76 -3.09 22.41 -1.16
N LEU A 77 -2.07 23.07 -0.60
CA LEU A 77 -1.37 22.63 0.61
C LEU A 77 -2.31 22.56 1.82
N ASP A 78 -3.10 23.62 2.07
CA ASP A 78 -4.07 23.70 3.16
C ASP A 78 -5.18 22.65 3.06
N LYS A 79 -5.54 22.23 1.84
CA LYS A 79 -6.52 21.15 1.62
C LYS A 79 -5.92 19.76 1.80
N SER A 80 -4.60 19.63 1.64
CA SER A 80 -3.90 18.35 1.64
C SER A 80 -3.39 17.94 3.02
N TYR A 81 -3.15 18.91 3.92
CA TYR A 81 -2.65 18.66 5.26
C TYR A 81 -3.62 19.13 6.34
N THR A 82 -3.65 18.40 7.45
CA THR A 82 -4.39 18.80 8.66
C THR A 82 -3.44 18.82 9.86
N LEU A 83 -3.68 19.75 10.79
CA LEU A 83 -2.88 19.88 12.01
C LEU A 83 -3.21 18.73 12.96
N SER A 84 -2.31 17.75 13.08
CA SER A 84 -2.38 16.67 14.06
C SER A 84 -1.44 16.91 15.24
N LYS A 85 -1.78 16.35 16.41
CA LYS A 85 -0.88 16.33 17.56
C LYS A 85 0.19 15.27 17.36
N LYS A 86 1.43 15.61 17.70
CA LYS A 86 2.55 14.68 17.65
C LYS A 86 2.30 13.51 18.60
N GLY A 87 2.08 12.32 18.06
CA GLY A 87 1.91 11.07 18.83
C GLY A 87 0.49 10.48 18.87
N GLU A 88 -0.43 10.97 18.04
CA GLU A 88 -1.68 10.28 17.68
C GLU A 88 -1.62 9.78 16.23
#